data_AF-A0A4P7X176-F1
#
_entry.id   AF-A0A4P7X176-F1
#
_cell.length_a   1.000
_cell.length_b   1.000
_cell.length_c   1.000
_cell.angle_alpha   90.00
_cell.angle_beta   90.00
_cell.angle_gamma   90.00
#
_symmetry.space_group_name_H-M   'P 1'
#
loop_
_entity.id
_entity.type
_entity.pdbx_description
1 polymer ?
#
loop_
_entity_poly.entity_id
_entity_poly.type
_entity_poly.pdbx_seq_one_letter_code
_entity_poly.pdbx_strand_id
1 'polypeptide(L)'
;MNLKIYLFCLTTMSLISCKTKFVGGSEEQFQTSKIEILKELSIDKQENLEIALRVLTKYSIQEKNDHYGTYWDTSTNKIKLNTLDNKTYDKLIKFAEDFIKKENEEAILKIENTILELQLNRKNADSIITILNDFKPNKIYIKKYKLDAPSLIVKIVNKGNLGGITSFMFDIEIYSISQDRIIESIGLGYSNLAGISKGIDDYFTTLSRTLTLLTRKSKRFVKQIEQAESPIYNLNDFDLRVKITPSRIELANGTNYVYPDKVVSQYDTEIRDLQECLKQLKSLNGTLNEFVLQEIDSKKEIAYNEEFLPILKEIRSTNNKNNVTALNLSSNISINLPAQYQVINKKLSDYYSISLCNTLSFDIYDENLIQYQIKDTLYVEFDEENDKANGVLNVLEHKNISCTIEEIIDKFIDSNIYKPSWTYKLIEHDDSGYLYFEDDRYKFVRYFKLNNTHYCYDMDFNNLKECVLEFERSKSLIK
;
A
#
# COMPACT_ATOMS: atom_id res chain seq x y z
N MET A 1 69.73 -33.57 -40.00
CA MET A 1 68.30 -33.93 -39.82
C MET A 1 67.61 -33.10 -38.72
N ASN A 2 67.98 -31.82 -38.51
CA ASN A 2 67.48 -31.02 -37.36
C ASN A 2 66.83 -29.68 -37.73
N LEU A 3 66.75 -29.31 -39.02
CA LEU A 3 66.17 -28.03 -39.44
C LEU A 3 64.65 -28.10 -39.71
N LYS A 4 64.13 -29.29 -40.02
CA LYS A 4 62.69 -29.49 -40.29
C LYS A 4 61.83 -29.57 -39.01
N ILE A 5 62.42 -29.88 -37.86
CA ILE A 5 61.71 -29.94 -36.56
C ILE A 5 61.57 -28.53 -35.94
N TYR A 6 62.55 -27.64 -36.16
CA TYR A 6 62.49 -26.27 -35.62
C TYR A 6 61.48 -25.37 -36.35
N LEU A 7 61.27 -25.56 -37.66
CA LEU A 7 60.29 -24.77 -38.43
C LEU A 7 58.84 -25.18 -38.13
N PHE A 8 58.63 -26.43 -37.68
CA PHE A 8 57.31 -26.91 -37.26
C PHE A 8 56.95 -26.43 -35.85
N CYS A 9 57.92 -26.28 -34.93
CA CYS A 9 57.68 -25.68 -33.61
C CYS A 9 57.48 -24.16 -33.63
N LEU A 10 58.00 -23.44 -34.64
CA LEU A 10 57.83 -21.97 -34.75
C LEU A 10 56.50 -21.55 -35.38
N THR A 11 55.89 -22.42 -36.20
CA THR A 11 54.58 -22.16 -36.85
C THR A 11 53.39 -22.59 -35.97
N THR A 12 53.61 -23.44 -34.96
CA THR A 12 52.58 -23.76 -33.94
C THR A 12 52.55 -22.77 -32.77
N MET A 13 53.59 -21.94 -32.59
CA MET A 13 53.62 -20.87 -31.58
C MET A 13 52.93 -19.57 -32.03
N SER A 14 52.63 -19.41 -33.32
CA SER A 14 51.90 -18.25 -33.88
C SER A 14 50.38 -18.41 -33.86
N LEU A 15 49.87 -19.55 -33.39
CA LEU A 15 48.43 -19.82 -33.19
C LEU A 15 48.02 -19.72 -31.72
N ILE A 16 48.76 -18.97 -30.89
CA ILE A 16 48.24 -18.49 -29.60
C ILE A 16 47.19 -17.42 -29.91
N SER A 17 46.02 -17.89 -30.34
CA SER A 17 44.68 -17.29 -30.22
C SER A 17 44.69 -15.81 -29.82
N CYS A 18 44.84 -14.90 -30.78
CA CYS A 18 44.28 -13.56 -30.66
C CYS A 18 42.76 -13.70 -30.56
N LYS A 19 42.24 -13.89 -29.34
CA LYS A 19 40.79 -13.93 -29.10
C LYS A 19 40.19 -12.61 -29.60
N THR A 20 39.14 -12.70 -30.42
CA THR A 20 38.40 -11.55 -30.95
C THR A 20 37.93 -10.65 -29.81
N LYS A 21 38.05 -9.33 -29.97
CA LYS A 21 37.79 -8.31 -28.93
C LYS A 21 36.73 -7.33 -29.39
N PHE A 22 35.96 -6.81 -28.45
CA PHE A 22 35.08 -5.68 -28.70
C PHE A 22 35.90 -4.43 -29.03
N VAL A 23 35.42 -3.65 -30.00
CA VAL A 23 35.98 -2.36 -30.40
C VAL A 23 34.97 -1.28 -30.03
N GLY A 24 35.28 -0.48 -29.02
CA GLY A 24 34.38 0.52 -28.43
C GLY A 24 34.60 1.95 -28.94
N GLY A 25 35.34 2.13 -30.03
CA GLY A 25 35.62 3.46 -30.58
C GLY A 25 34.37 4.19 -31.10
N SER A 26 33.41 3.44 -31.64
CA SER A 26 32.08 3.92 -32.06
C SER A 26 31.04 2.79 -31.97
N GLU A 27 29.75 3.13 -32.07
CA GLU A 27 28.66 2.13 -32.10
C GLU A 27 28.83 1.18 -33.30
N GLU A 28 29.19 1.69 -34.47
CA GLU A 28 29.39 0.88 -35.68
C GLU A 28 30.54 -0.12 -35.53
N GLN A 29 31.65 0.30 -34.92
CA GLN A 29 32.79 -0.57 -34.61
C GLN A 29 32.42 -1.64 -33.58
N PHE A 30 31.61 -1.27 -32.59
CA PHE A 30 31.10 -2.22 -31.59
C PHE A 30 30.19 -3.27 -32.23
N GLN A 31 29.23 -2.86 -33.06
CA GLN A 31 28.32 -3.80 -33.73
C GLN A 31 29.09 -4.76 -34.66
N THR A 32 30.09 -4.26 -35.39
CA THR A 32 30.94 -5.08 -36.26
C THR A 32 31.71 -6.13 -35.45
N SER A 33 32.42 -5.70 -34.39
CA SER A 33 33.18 -6.62 -33.54
C SER A 33 32.30 -7.59 -32.73
N LYS A 34 31.09 -7.17 -32.33
CA LYS A 34 30.09 -8.04 -31.70
C LYS A 34 29.68 -9.18 -32.61
N ILE A 35 29.40 -8.90 -33.89
CA ILE A 35 29.04 -9.94 -34.88
C ILE A 35 30.17 -10.95 -35.05
N GLU A 36 31.42 -10.50 -35.08
CA GLU A 36 32.59 -11.40 -35.19
C GLU A 36 32.71 -12.32 -33.97
N ILE A 37 32.54 -11.76 -32.76
CA ILE A 37 32.55 -12.55 -31.52
C ILE A 37 31.39 -13.55 -31.50
N LEU A 38 30.17 -13.15 -31.87
CA LEU A 38 29.00 -14.04 -31.87
C LEU A 38 29.19 -15.29 -32.74
N LYS A 39 29.91 -15.17 -33.88
CA LYS A 39 30.19 -16.32 -34.77
C LYS A 39 31.03 -17.42 -34.11
N GLU A 40 31.80 -17.07 -33.09
CA GLU A 40 32.68 -18.00 -32.36
C GLU A 40 32.02 -18.60 -31.10
N LEU A 41 30.79 -18.18 -30.76
CA LEU A 41 30.10 -18.55 -29.52
C LEU A 41 28.97 -19.56 -29.77
N SER A 42 28.81 -20.51 -28.84
CA SER A 42 27.60 -21.35 -28.75
C SER A 42 26.39 -20.51 -28.33
N ILE A 43 25.17 -21.01 -28.58
CA ILE A 43 23.91 -20.33 -28.24
C ILE A 43 23.89 -19.86 -26.77
N ASP A 44 24.21 -20.74 -25.82
CA ASP A 44 24.26 -20.39 -24.39
C ASP A 44 25.25 -19.26 -24.07
N LYS A 45 26.39 -19.20 -24.79
CA LYS A 45 27.36 -18.12 -24.63
C LYS A 45 26.90 -16.82 -25.29
N GLN A 46 26.12 -16.89 -26.36
CA GLN A 46 25.51 -15.71 -26.96
C GLN A 46 24.47 -15.10 -26.02
N GLU A 47 23.68 -15.92 -25.34
CA GLU A 47 22.74 -15.46 -24.31
C GLU A 47 23.45 -14.78 -23.13
N ASN A 48 24.49 -15.43 -22.58
CA ASN A 48 25.32 -14.82 -21.52
C ASN A 48 25.96 -13.50 -21.95
N LEU A 49 26.35 -13.38 -23.22
CA LEU A 49 26.88 -12.13 -23.75
C LEU A 49 25.82 -11.02 -23.74
N GLU A 50 24.59 -11.30 -24.17
CA GLU A 50 23.51 -10.31 -24.13
C GLU A 50 23.18 -9.89 -22.69
N ILE A 51 23.14 -10.82 -21.73
CA ILE A 51 22.93 -10.51 -20.32
C ILE A 51 24.06 -9.61 -19.79
N ALA A 52 25.32 -9.94 -20.09
CA ALA A 52 26.47 -9.13 -19.67
C ALA A 52 26.44 -7.71 -20.27
N LEU A 53 25.95 -7.55 -21.50
CA LEU A 53 25.75 -6.22 -22.11
C LEU A 53 24.63 -5.41 -21.45
N ARG A 54 23.58 -6.07 -20.92
CA ARG A 54 22.55 -5.41 -20.10
C ARG A 54 23.12 -4.95 -18.76
N VAL A 55 23.87 -5.83 -18.08
CA VAL A 55 24.57 -5.49 -16.83
C VAL A 55 25.51 -4.30 -17.03
N LEU A 56 26.24 -4.28 -18.14
CA LEU A 56 27.10 -3.14 -18.49
C LEU A 56 26.31 -1.84 -18.70
N THR A 57 25.10 -1.93 -19.25
CA THR A 57 24.22 -0.77 -19.40
C THR A 57 23.82 -0.22 -18.03
N LYS A 58 23.47 -1.11 -17.09
CA LYS A 58 23.20 -0.76 -15.69
C LYS A 58 24.42 -0.10 -15.02
N TYR A 59 25.61 -0.72 -15.15
CA TYR A 59 26.87 -0.13 -14.68
C TYR A 59 27.10 1.28 -15.22
N SER A 60 26.88 1.51 -16.53
CA SER A 60 27.14 2.81 -17.15
C SER A 60 26.22 3.92 -16.63
N ILE A 61 25.00 3.55 -16.21
CA ILE A 61 24.06 4.47 -15.56
C ILE A 61 24.54 4.80 -14.14
N GLN A 62 24.90 3.77 -13.37
CA GLN A 62 25.42 3.94 -12.01
C GLN A 62 26.69 4.79 -11.99
N GLU A 63 27.68 4.44 -12.81
CA GLU A 63 28.96 5.14 -12.91
C GLU A 63 28.78 6.63 -13.24
N LYS A 64 27.81 6.96 -14.11
CA LYS A 64 27.47 8.35 -14.42
C LYS A 64 26.85 9.07 -13.23
N ASN A 65 25.99 8.42 -12.45
CA ASN A 65 25.33 9.01 -11.30
C ASN A 65 26.32 9.25 -10.15
N ASP A 66 27.13 8.24 -9.82
CA ASP A 66 28.09 8.27 -8.73
C ASP A 66 29.21 9.30 -8.98
N HIS A 67 29.54 9.54 -10.26
CA HIS A 67 30.56 10.51 -10.68
C HIS A 67 29.98 11.60 -11.58
N TYR A 68 28.77 12.10 -11.27
CA TYR A 68 28.07 13.09 -12.09
C TYR A 68 28.94 14.30 -12.47
N GLY A 69 29.78 14.79 -11.55
CA GLY A 69 30.70 15.90 -11.83
C GLY A 69 31.73 15.59 -12.95
N THR A 70 32.17 14.34 -13.07
CA THR A 70 33.12 13.88 -14.09
C THR A 70 32.44 13.53 -15.40
N TYR A 71 31.18 13.06 -15.36
CA TYR A 71 30.44 12.55 -16.52
C TYR A 71 29.22 13.40 -16.94
N TRP A 72 29.14 14.67 -16.52
CA TRP A 72 27.96 15.52 -16.72
C TRP A 72 27.52 15.61 -18.20
N ASP A 73 28.47 15.75 -19.13
CA ASP A 73 28.24 15.84 -20.59
C ASP A 73 28.42 14.50 -21.32
N THR A 74 28.89 13.47 -20.64
CA THR A 74 29.19 12.18 -21.26
C THR A 74 27.93 11.31 -21.31
N SER A 75 27.58 10.79 -22.49
CA SER A 75 26.44 9.88 -22.62
C SER A 75 26.72 8.52 -21.97
N THR A 76 25.68 7.88 -21.43
CA THR A 76 25.78 6.52 -20.89
C THR A 76 26.27 5.52 -21.94
N ASN A 77 25.92 5.71 -23.22
CA ASN A 77 26.45 4.88 -24.30
C ASN A 77 27.95 5.08 -24.51
N LYS A 78 28.48 6.30 -24.33
CA LYS A 78 29.92 6.53 -24.44
C LYS A 78 30.68 5.86 -23.29
N ILE A 79 30.15 5.89 -22.07
CA ILE A 79 30.69 5.17 -20.92
C ILE A 79 30.71 3.67 -21.21
N LYS A 80 29.57 3.11 -21.62
CA LYS A 80 29.42 1.70 -22.02
C LYS A 80 30.45 1.27 -23.07
N LEU A 81 30.58 2.03 -24.16
CA LEU A 81 31.53 1.71 -25.24
C LEU A 81 32.98 1.79 -24.78
N ASN A 82 33.35 2.82 -24.00
CA ASN A 82 34.69 2.92 -23.43
C ASN A 82 35.00 1.75 -22.49
N THR A 83 34.01 1.30 -21.69
CA THR A 83 34.17 0.15 -20.81
C THR A 83 34.27 -1.17 -21.60
N LEU A 84 33.63 -1.30 -22.77
CA LEU A 84 33.73 -2.49 -23.62
C LEU A 84 35.06 -2.63 -24.35
N ASP A 85 35.69 -1.51 -24.68
CA ASP A 85 36.81 -1.48 -25.60
C ASP A 85 37.94 -2.43 -25.18
N ASN A 86 38.45 -3.19 -26.15
CA ASN A 86 39.55 -4.14 -25.98
C ASN A 86 39.26 -5.31 -24.98
N LYS A 87 37.99 -5.53 -24.59
CA LYS A 87 37.57 -6.72 -23.83
C LYS A 87 37.28 -7.90 -24.77
N THR A 88 37.68 -9.09 -24.35
CA THR A 88 37.22 -10.36 -24.93
C THR A 88 35.90 -10.77 -24.28
N TYR A 89 35.19 -11.75 -24.86
CA TYR A 89 34.00 -12.37 -24.25
C TYR A 89 34.22 -12.70 -22.76
N ASP A 90 35.24 -13.52 -22.43
CA ASP A 90 35.49 -13.94 -21.04
C ASP A 90 35.73 -12.76 -20.08
N LYS A 91 36.37 -11.69 -20.57
CA LYS A 91 36.65 -10.49 -19.76
C LYS A 91 35.40 -9.65 -19.53
N LEU A 92 34.46 -9.63 -20.48
CA LEU A 92 33.19 -8.95 -20.32
C LEU A 92 32.27 -9.72 -19.36
N ILE A 93 32.18 -11.04 -19.50
CA ILE A 93 31.41 -11.89 -18.56
C ILE A 93 31.93 -11.68 -17.14
N LYS A 94 33.25 -11.82 -16.93
CA LYS A 94 33.84 -11.60 -15.63
C LYS A 94 33.56 -10.20 -15.08
N PHE A 95 33.69 -9.17 -15.92
CA PHE A 95 33.38 -7.79 -15.51
C PHE A 95 31.93 -7.65 -15.03
N ALA A 96 30.97 -8.24 -15.76
CA ALA A 96 29.57 -8.18 -15.41
C ALA A 96 29.26 -8.92 -14.10
N GLU A 97 29.81 -10.12 -13.90
CA GLU A 97 29.66 -10.87 -12.64
C GLU A 97 30.34 -10.18 -11.45
N ASP A 98 31.55 -9.64 -11.65
CA ASP A 98 32.25 -8.86 -10.61
C ASP A 98 31.43 -7.62 -10.22
N PHE A 99 30.77 -6.97 -11.19
CA PHE A 99 29.88 -5.83 -10.93
C PHE A 99 28.61 -6.26 -10.18
N ILE A 100 27.94 -7.35 -10.58
CA ILE A 100 26.75 -7.87 -9.85
C ILE A 100 27.13 -8.22 -8.40
N LYS A 101 28.29 -8.86 -8.18
CA LYS A 101 28.77 -9.16 -6.82
C LYS A 101 28.96 -7.90 -5.99
N LYS A 102 29.60 -6.89 -6.57
CA LYS A 102 29.79 -5.60 -5.92
C LYS A 102 28.45 -4.95 -5.56
N GLU A 103 27.48 -4.94 -6.48
CA GLU A 103 26.13 -4.42 -6.19
C GLU A 103 25.44 -5.19 -5.06
N ASN A 104 25.56 -6.53 -5.05
CA ASN A 104 25.00 -7.35 -3.98
C ASN A 104 25.66 -7.03 -2.62
N GLU A 105 26.98 -6.86 -2.58
CA GLU A 105 27.72 -6.46 -1.36
C GLU A 105 27.29 -5.07 -0.86
N GLU A 106 27.15 -4.09 -1.75
CA GLU A 106 26.66 -2.75 -1.41
C GLU A 106 25.21 -2.77 -0.91
N ALA A 107 24.35 -3.56 -1.56
CA ALA A 107 22.96 -3.74 -1.12
C ALA A 107 22.86 -4.42 0.25
N ILE A 108 23.67 -5.46 0.50
CA ILE A 108 23.79 -6.13 1.80
C ILE A 108 24.17 -5.12 2.88
N LEU A 109 25.23 -4.32 2.66
CA LEU A 109 25.69 -3.32 3.63
C LEU A 109 24.60 -2.26 3.91
N LYS A 110 23.90 -1.81 2.88
CA LYS A 110 22.80 -0.85 3.02
C LYS A 110 21.68 -1.42 3.87
N ILE A 111 21.23 -2.64 3.57
CA ILE A 111 20.17 -3.32 4.32
C ILE A 111 20.58 -3.56 5.78
N GLU A 112 21.81 -4.00 6.04
CA GLU A 112 22.31 -4.21 7.40
C GLU A 112 22.30 -2.91 8.22
N ASN A 113 22.76 -1.80 7.62
CA ASN A 113 22.72 -0.48 8.27
C ASN A 113 21.28 -0.03 8.54
N THR A 114 20.36 -0.21 7.59
CA THR A 114 18.94 0.11 7.78
C THR A 114 18.31 -0.72 8.90
N ILE A 115 18.60 -2.02 8.99
CA ILE A 115 18.12 -2.88 10.08
C ILE A 115 18.61 -2.35 11.43
N LEU A 116 19.89 -1.99 11.55
CA LEU A 116 20.45 -1.45 12.80
C LEU A 116 19.76 -0.14 13.22
N GLU A 117 19.53 0.76 12.27
CA GLU A 117 18.80 2.01 12.51
C GLU A 117 17.35 1.75 12.94
N LEU A 118 16.64 0.86 12.24
CA LEU A 118 15.27 0.47 12.60
C LEU A 118 15.20 -0.17 13.98
N GLN A 119 16.17 -1.00 14.36
CA GLN A 119 16.23 -1.61 15.70
C GLN A 119 16.43 -0.56 16.79
N LEU A 120 17.29 0.44 16.56
CA LEU A 120 17.49 1.55 17.49
C LEU A 120 16.20 2.38 17.62
N ASN A 121 15.58 2.74 16.50
CA ASN A 121 14.34 3.51 16.47
C ASN A 121 13.18 2.75 17.13
N ARG A 122 13.05 1.45 16.87
CA ARG A 122 12.10 0.55 17.52
C ARG A 122 12.26 0.56 19.04
N LYS A 123 13.50 0.43 19.54
CA LYS A 123 13.78 0.43 20.99
C LYS A 123 13.41 1.77 21.63
N ASN A 124 13.70 2.88 20.95
CA ASN A 124 13.32 4.22 21.42
C ASN A 124 11.79 4.39 21.44
N ALA A 125 11.10 3.97 20.37
CA ALA A 125 9.64 4.00 20.26
C ALA A 125 9.00 3.18 21.39
N ASP A 126 9.45 1.95 21.62
CA ASP A 126 8.96 1.06 22.68
C ASP A 126 9.15 1.67 24.08
N SER A 127 10.30 2.28 24.34
CA SER A 127 10.57 2.99 25.59
C SER A 127 9.62 4.18 25.79
N ILE A 128 9.39 4.99 24.74
CA ILE A 128 8.48 6.14 24.81
C ILE A 128 7.04 5.68 25.02
N ILE A 129 6.59 4.68 24.26
CA ILE A 129 5.25 4.09 24.38
C ILE A 129 5.03 3.54 25.79
N THR A 130 6.04 2.87 26.37
CA THR A 130 5.98 2.36 27.74
C THR A 130 5.75 3.50 28.74
N ILE A 131 6.55 4.57 28.66
CA ILE A 131 6.43 5.74 29.53
C ILE A 131 5.05 6.40 29.39
N LEU A 132 4.60 6.64 28.16
CA LEU A 132 3.31 7.27 27.90
C LEU A 132 2.17 6.37 28.40
N ASN A 133 2.28 5.05 28.23
CA ASN A 133 1.26 4.10 28.66
C ASN A 133 1.04 4.03 30.16
N ASP A 134 1.94 4.57 30.98
CA ASP A 134 1.72 4.69 32.43
C ASP A 134 0.57 5.65 32.78
N PHE A 135 0.20 6.55 31.87
CA PHE A 135 -0.93 7.45 32.07
C PHE A 135 -2.24 6.79 31.62
N LYS A 136 -2.94 6.15 32.56
CA LYS A 136 -4.15 5.37 32.27
C LYS A 136 -5.43 6.06 32.71
N PRO A 137 -6.53 5.91 31.96
CA PRO A 137 -7.84 6.29 32.46
C PRO A 137 -8.25 5.35 33.62
N ASN A 138 -8.67 5.93 34.74
CA ASN A 138 -9.26 5.20 35.86
C ASN A 138 -10.80 5.29 35.84
N LYS A 139 -11.34 6.44 35.42
CA LYS A 139 -12.79 6.62 35.29
C LYS A 139 -13.12 7.33 33.99
N ILE A 140 -14.08 6.78 33.26
CA ILE A 140 -14.68 7.37 32.06
C ILE A 140 -16.19 7.38 32.30
N TYR A 141 -16.83 8.52 32.14
CA TYR A 141 -18.29 8.63 32.29
C TYR A 141 -18.82 9.86 31.56
N ILE A 142 -20.10 9.84 31.22
CA ILE A 142 -20.79 11.01 30.68
C ILE A 142 -21.53 11.73 31.82
N LYS A 143 -21.34 13.04 31.90
CA LYS A 143 -22.05 13.90 32.85
C LYS A 143 -23.03 14.80 32.11
N LYS A 144 -24.29 14.78 32.54
CA LYS A 144 -25.34 15.68 32.05
C LYS A 144 -25.30 16.99 32.83
N TYR A 145 -25.48 18.09 32.12
CA TYR A 145 -25.73 19.41 32.70
C TYR A 145 -27.14 19.85 32.30
N LYS A 146 -27.83 20.62 33.15
CA LYS A 146 -29.26 20.93 32.95
C LYS A 146 -29.57 21.72 31.67
N LEU A 147 -28.61 22.49 31.15
CA LEU A 147 -28.79 23.37 29.99
C LEU A 147 -27.70 23.20 28.92
N ASP A 148 -26.70 22.34 29.15
CA ASP A 148 -25.57 22.16 28.24
C ASP A 148 -25.56 20.76 27.65
N ALA A 149 -24.88 20.63 26.51
CA ALA A 149 -24.59 19.33 25.93
C ALA A 149 -23.89 18.43 26.97
N PRO A 150 -24.20 17.11 27.00
CA PRO A 150 -23.52 16.16 27.86
C PRO A 150 -22.01 16.18 27.61
N SER A 151 -21.22 16.01 28.65
CA SER A 151 -19.76 15.97 28.55
C SER A 151 -19.20 14.61 28.91
N LEU A 152 -18.32 14.09 28.07
CA LEU A 152 -17.44 12.98 28.41
C LEU A 152 -16.39 13.49 29.40
N ILE A 153 -16.28 12.81 30.54
CA ILE A 153 -15.30 13.10 31.59
C ILE A 153 -14.36 11.91 31.72
N VAL A 154 -13.06 12.18 31.64
CA VAL A 154 -12.00 11.17 31.74
C VAL A 154 -11.06 11.56 32.87
N LYS A 155 -10.95 10.70 33.89
CA LYS A 155 -9.97 10.86 34.98
C LYS A 155 -8.76 9.98 34.70
N ILE A 156 -7.61 10.61 34.54
CA ILE A 156 -6.32 9.96 34.29
C ILE A 156 -5.56 9.80 35.61
N VAL A 157 -4.83 8.71 35.73
CA VAL A 157 -3.93 8.40 36.85
C VAL A 157 -2.54 8.16 36.29
N ASN A 158 -1.51 8.65 36.97
CA ASN A 158 -0.13 8.31 36.66
C ASN A 158 0.21 6.99 37.34
N LYS A 159 0.47 5.92 36.58
CA LYS A 159 0.94 4.63 37.11
C LYS A 159 2.47 4.53 37.11
N GLY A 160 3.14 5.51 36.53
CA GLY A 160 4.58 5.58 36.39
C GLY A 160 5.22 6.46 37.45
N ASN A 161 6.53 6.61 37.35
CA ASN A 161 7.34 7.43 38.26
C ASN A 161 7.67 8.82 37.68
N LEU A 162 7.03 9.20 36.57
CA LEU A 162 7.33 10.44 35.86
C LEU A 162 6.78 11.65 36.63
N GLY A 163 7.66 12.56 37.07
CA GLY A 163 7.30 13.78 37.78
C GLY A 163 7.77 15.05 37.06
N GLY A 164 7.34 16.22 37.54
CA GLY A 164 7.75 17.52 36.98
C GLY A 164 7.15 17.81 35.61
N ILE A 165 5.91 17.38 35.37
CA ILE A 165 5.23 17.54 34.08
C ILE A 165 4.74 18.98 33.92
N THR A 166 5.06 19.61 32.80
CA THR A 166 4.72 21.01 32.48
C THR A 166 3.67 21.12 31.37
N SER A 167 3.58 20.11 30.51
CA SER A 167 2.61 20.03 29.42
C SER A 167 2.24 18.58 29.12
N PHE A 168 1.01 18.36 28.67
CA PHE A 168 0.55 17.06 28.20
C PHE A 168 -0.53 17.16 27.13
N MET A 169 -0.67 16.12 26.31
CA MET A 169 -1.75 15.93 25.35
C MET A 169 -2.20 14.46 25.37
N PHE A 170 -3.51 14.26 25.30
CA PHE A 170 -4.15 12.96 25.14
C PHE A 170 -5.11 13.01 23.96
N ASP A 171 -5.07 11.99 23.14
CA ASP A 171 -6.05 11.77 22.09
C ASP A 171 -7.19 10.91 22.63
N ILE A 172 -8.42 11.39 22.42
CA ILE A 172 -9.65 10.74 22.83
C ILE A 172 -10.37 10.33 21.55
N GLU A 173 -10.49 9.03 21.35
CA GLU A 173 -11.25 8.44 20.25
C GLU A 173 -12.52 7.80 20.82
N ILE A 174 -13.67 8.23 20.32
CA ILE A 174 -14.98 7.67 20.62
C ILE A 174 -15.37 6.78 19.44
N TYR A 175 -15.70 5.53 19.72
CA TYR A 175 -16.09 4.51 18.75
C TYR A 175 -17.57 4.18 18.91
N SER A 176 -18.25 3.92 17.78
CA SER A 176 -19.48 3.13 17.79
C SER A 176 -19.11 1.65 17.91
N ILE A 177 -19.69 0.94 18.88
CA ILE A 177 -19.43 -0.50 19.06
C ILE A 177 -20.04 -1.30 17.92
N SER A 178 -21.26 -0.96 17.52
CA SER A 178 -22.03 -1.64 16.48
C SER A 178 -21.43 -1.46 15.08
N GLN A 179 -20.80 -0.32 14.82
CA GLN A 179 -20.16 -0.02 13.54
C GLN A 179 -18.64 -0.29 13.54
N ASP A 180 -18.05 -0.60 14.71
CA ASP A 180 -16.61 -0.74 14.92
C ASP A 180 -15.76 0.36 14.25
N ARG A 181 -16.24 1.61 14.32
CA ARG A 181 -15.57 2.78 13.72
C ARG A 181 -15.47 3.95 14.70
N ILE A 182 -14.46 4.79 14.49
CA ILE A 182 -14.32 6.06 15.18
C ILE A 182 -15.42 7.01 14.69
N ILE A 183 -16.16 7.62 15.62
CA ILE A 183 -17.25 8.56 15.34
C ILE A 183 -16.90 9.99 15.79
N GLU A 184 -15.95 10.14 16.72
CA GLU A 184 -15.34 11.42 17.08
C GLU A 184 -13.91 11.17 17.57
N SER A 185 -12.95 12.01 17.16
CA SER A 185 -11.57 11.99 17.65
C SER A 185 -11.10 13.40 17.99
N ILE A 186 -10.41 13.56 19.11
CA ILE A 186 -9.92 14.87 19.57
C ILE A 186 -8.69 14.76 20.45
N GLY A 187 -7.71 15.66 20.22
CA GLY A 187 -6.61 15.91 21.13
C GLY A 187 -7.00 16.90 22.24
N LEU A 188 -6.83 16.52 23.50
CA LEU A 188 -7.03 17.38 24.68
C LEU A 188 -5.77 17.41 25.54
N GLY A 189 -5.36 18.62 25.88
CA GLY A 189 -4.14 18.84 26.62
C GLY A 189 -4.15 20.15 27.39
N TYR A 190 -3.16 20.29 28.25
CA TYR A 190 -2.90 21.53 28.98
C TYR A 190 -1.40 21.82 28.91
N SER A 191 -1.07 23.10 28.78
CA SER A 191 0.31 23.60 28.80
C SER A 191 0.50 24.59 29.95
N ASN A 192 1.76 24.93 30.25
CA ASN A 192 2.15 25.91 31.27
C ASN A 192 1.68 25.53 32.69
N LEU A 193 1.69 24.22 32.99
CA LEU A 193 1.41 23.73 34.33
C LEU A 193 2.65 23.98 35.21
N ALA A 194 2.44 24.46 36.44
CA ALA A 194 3.52 24.61 37.41
C ALA A 194 3.98 23.22 37.89
N GLY A 195 4.82 22.57 37.08
CA GLY A 195 5.53 21.32 37.40
C GLY A 195 4.72 20.35 38.24
N ILE A 196 3.60 19.85 37.71
CA ILE A 196 2.74 18.96 38.47
C ILE A 196 3.51 17.67 38.71
N SER A 197 3.93 17.45 39.97
CA SER A 197 4.52 16.20 40.42
C SER A 197 3.40 15.30 40.93
N LYS A 198 3.24 14.13 40.31
CA LYS A 198 2.23 13.14 40.71
C LYS A 198 2.90 11.79 40.70
N GLY A 199 3.04 11.21 41.89
CA GLY A 199 3.73 9.95 42.09
C GLY A 199 2.99 8.78 41.46
N ILE A 200 3.55 7.59 41.68
CA ILE A 200 2.93 6.34 41.27
C ILE A 200 1.55 6.23 41.92
N ASP A 201 0.54 5.88 41.12
CA ASP A 201 -0.88 5.74 41.47
C ASP A 201 -1.64 7.03 41.78
N ASP A 202 -1.04 8.20 41.59
CA ASP A 202 -1.69 9.48 41.86
C ASP A 202 -2.64 9.92 40.74
N TYR A 203 -3.75 10.56 41.14
CA TYR A 203 -4.68 11.23 40.22
C TYR A 203 -3.95 12.28 39.39
N PHE A 204 -3.84 12.07 38.07
CA PHE A 204 -3.09 12.92 37.15
C PHE A 204 -3.86 14.13 36.62
N THR A 205 -5.02 13.92 36.01
CA THR A 205 -5.83 15.04 35.50
C THR A 205 -7.25 14.60 35.22
N THR A 206 -8.14 15.57 35.00
CA THR A 206 -9.48 15.34 34.46
C THR A 206 -9.57 16.04 33.11
N LEU A 207 -9.84 15.27 32.06
CA LEU A 207 -10.19 15.79 30.75
C LEU A 207 -11.72 15.85 30.65
N SER A 208 -12.23 16.89 30.02
CA SER A 208 -13.67 17.09 29.81
C SER A 208 -13.92 17.55 28.39
N ARG A 209 -14.84 16.87 27.69
CA ARG A 209 -15.24 17.20 26.32
C ARG A 209 -16.75 17.19 26.19
N THR A 210 -17.32 18.27 25.66
CA THR A 210 -18.73 18.31 25.26
C THR A 210 -18.97 17.38 24.07
N LEU A 211 -20.02 16.58 24.13
CA LEU A 211 -20.45 15.67 23.06
C LEU A 211 -21.43 16.36 22.09
N THR A 212 -21.18 17.63 21.78
CA THR A 212 -22.07 18.45 20.93
C THR A 212 -22.17 17.88 19.52
N LEU A 213 -21.07 17.38 18.95
CA LEU A 213 -21.09 16.78 17.62
C LEU A 213 -21.90 15.48 17.61
N LEU A 214 -21.67 14.62 18.60
CA LEU A 214 -22.40 13.37 18.76
C LEU A 214 -23.92 13.58 18.96
N THR A 215 -24.29 14.58 19.76
CA THR A 215 -25.70 14.93 20.00
C THR A 215 -26.39 15.53 18.78
N ARG A 216 -25.67 16.22 17.89
CA ARG A 216 -26.19 16.62 16.58
C ARG A 216 -26.41 15.40 15.68
N LYS A 217 -25.39 14.55 15.58
CA LYS A 217 -25.31 13.45 14.62
C LYS A 217 -26.11 12.18 14.97
N SER A 218 -26.55 11.99 16.23
CA SER A 218 -27.33 10.82 16.64
C SER A 218 -28.55 11.19 17.50
N LYS A 219 -29.73 11.09 16.87
CA LYS A 219 -31.03 11.23 17.56
C LYS A 219 -31.26 10.12 18.59
N ARG A 220 -30.75 8.91 18.33
CA ARG A 220 -30.83 7.78 19.27
C ARG A 220 -30.08 8.11 20.55
N PHE A 221 -28.84 8.58 20.42
CA PHE A 221 -27.99 8.96 21.54
C PHE A 221 -28.65 10.05 22.38
N VAL A 222 -29.22 11.10 21.76
CA VAL A 222 -29.96 12.15 22.47
C VAL A 222 -31.13 11.58 23.27
N LYS A 223 -31.99 10.75 22.66
CA LYS A 223 -33.14 10.16 23.34
C LYS A 223 -32.73 9.26 24.51
N GLN A 224 -31.72 8.43 24.31
CA GLN A 224 -31.19 7.54 25.35
C GLN A 224 -30.62 8.37 26.51
N ILE A 225 -29.87 9.43 26.20
CA ILE A 225 -29.18 10.20 27.23
C ILE A 225 -30.15 11.07 28.04
N GLU A 226 -31.22 11.58 27.44
CA GLU A 226 -32.29 12.31 28.16
C GLU A 226 -32.94 11.45 29.25
N GLN A 227 -33.17 10.17 28.95
CA GLN A 227 -33.83 9.21 29.85
C GLN A 227 -32.91 8.63 30.92
N ALA A 228 -31.59 8.71 30.73
CA ALA A 228 -30.62 8.15 31.65
C ALA A 228 -30.34 9.04 32.88
N GLU A 229 -30.10 8.41 34.03
CA GLU A 229 -29.58 9.06 35.23
C GLU A 229 -28.10 9.44 35.03
N SER A 230 -27.70 10.62 35.52
CA SER A 230 -26.33 11.12 35.43
C SER A 230 -25.64 11.05 36.79
N PRO A 231 -24.35 10.66 36.87
CA PRO A 231 -23.45 10.35 35.76
C PRO A 231 -23.63 8.94 35.17
N ILE A 232 -23.37 8.82 33.86
CA ILE A 232 -23.51 7.58 33.09
C ILE A 232 -22.14 6.90 32.99
N TYR A 233 -21.96 5.77 33.67
CA TYR A 233 -20.71 5.01 33.67
C TYR A 233 -20.66 3.91 32.61
N ASN A 234 -21.80 3.29 32.29
CA ASN A 234 -21.87 2.23 31.29
C ASN A 234 -22.09 2.83 29.90
N LEU A 235 -21.00 3.07 29.17
CA LEU A 235 -21.07 3.66 27.83
C LEU A 235 -21.55 2.68 26.75
N ASN A 236 -21.43 1.37 27.01
CA ASN A 236 -21.86 0.33 26.06
C ASN A 236 -23.38 0.37 25.81
N ASP A 237 -24.18 0.77 26.80
CA ASP A 237 -25.63 0.92 26.66
C ASP A 237 -26.02 2.01 25.64
N PHE A 238 -25.06 2.87 25.30
CA PHE A 238 -25.18 3.96 24.33
C PHE A 238 -24.41 3.66 23.04
N ASP A 239 -23.93 2.42 22.86
CA ASP A 239 -23.10 1.99 21.73
C ASP A 239 -21.74 2.70 21.66
N LEU A 240 -21.19 3.13 22.79
CA LEU A 240 -19.96 3.90 22.83
C LEU A 240 -18.82 3.13 23.50
N ARG A 241 -17.68 3.06 22.81
CA ARG A 241 -16.38 2.68 23.40
C ARG A 241 -15.44 3.87 23.30
N VAL A 242 -14.71 4.16 24.37
CA VAL A 242 -13.75 5.28 24.41
C VAL A 242 -12.35 4.73 24.56
N LYS A 243 -11.45 5.14 23.66
CA LYS A 243 -10.01 4.88 23.74
C LYS A 243 -9.30 6.20 24.05
N ILE A 244 -8.39 6.15 25.02
CA ILE A 244 -7.60 7.30 25.45
C ILE A 244 -6.14 6.95 25.25
N THR A 245 -5.44 7.75 24.44
CA THR A 245 -4.03 7.55 24.12
C THR A 245 -3.25 8.80 24.54
N PRO A 246 -2.27 8.69 25.45
CA PRO A 246 -1.34 9.79 25.70
C PRO A 246 -0.50 10.05 24.45
N SER A 247 -0.61 11.24 23.88
CA SER A 247 0.10 11.60 22.65
C SER A 247 1.37 12.40 22.92
N ARG A 248 1.41 13.19 24.01
CA ARG A 248 2.60 13.94 24.40
C ARG A 248 2.68 14.20 25.91
N ILE A 249 3.88 14.11 26.47
CA ILE A 249 4.22 14.58 27.83
C ILE A 249 5.54 15.36 27.79
N GLU A 250 5.55 16.56 28.37
CA GLU A 250 6.75 17.40 28.51
C GLU A 250 7.11 17.64 29.97
N LEU A 251 8.40 17.57 30.26
CA LEU A 251 8.97 17.74 31.59
C LEU A 251 9.63 19.12 31.77
N ALA A 252 9.77 19.54 33.02
CA ALA A 252 10.38 20.81 33.40
C ALA A 252 11.86 20.96 32.98
N ASN A 253 12.56 19.85 32.74
CA ASN A 253 13.94 19.83 32.23
C ASN A 253 14.02 19.94 30.69
N GLY A 254 12.89 20.10 29.99
CA GLY A 254 12.80 20.17 28.53
C GLY A 254 12.72 18.81 27.83
N THR A 255 12.73 17.68 28.55
CA THR A 255 12.50 16.36 27.93
C THR A 255 11.07 16.26 27.44
N ASN A 256 10.90 15.81 26.19
CA ASN A 256 9.61 15.66 25.54
C ASN A 256 9.41 14.22 25.06
N TYR A 257 8.36 13.57 25.54
CA TYR A 257 7.93 12.25 25.10
C TYR A 257 6.74 12.43 24.17
N VAL A 258 6.93 12.13 22.89
CA VAL A 258 5.88 12.21 21.86
C VAL A 258 5.61 10.80 21.36
N TYR A 259 4.33 10.43 21.30
CA TYR A 259 3.95 9.12 20.77
C TYR A 259 4.51 8.97 19.34
N PRO A 260 5.24 7.89 19.03
CA PRO A 260 5.89 7.74 17.73
C PRO A 260 4.84 7.55 16.62
N ASP A 261 5.07 8.17 15.47
CA ASP A 261 4.19 8.06 14.29
C ASP A 261 4.10 6.62 13.77
N LYS A 262 5.15 5.83 14.01
CA LYS A 262 5.26 4.43 13.60
C LYS A 262 5.13 3.51 14.81
N VAL A 263 4.21 2.56 14.74
CA VAL A 263 3.98 1.59 15.82
C VAL A 263 5.07 0.50 15.80
N VAL A 264 5.33 -0.12 16.96
CA VAL A 264 6.39 -1.14 17.13
C VAL A 264 6.23 -2.30 16.14
N SER A 265 5.00 -2.73 15.86
CA SER A 265 4.73 -3.82 14.90
C SER A 265 5.15 -3.48 13.46
N GLN A 266 5.09 -2.21 13.06
CA GLN A 266 5.56 -1.79 11.73
C GLN A 266 7.09 -1.88 11.64
N TYR A 267 7.82 -1.52 12.70
CA TYR A 267 9.27 -1.75 12.76
C TYR A 267 9.60 -3.25 12.69
N ASP A 268 8.86 -4.10 13.41
CA ASP A 268 9.06 -5.54 13.40
C ASP A 268 8.84 -6.16 12.01
N THR A 269 7.81 -5.71 11.30
CA THR A 269 7.55 -6.14 9.92
C THR A 269 8.69 -5.73 9.00
N GLU A 270 9.07 -4.45 8.97
CA GLU A 270 10.14 -3.98 8.07
C GLU A 270 11.49 -4.64 8.39
N ILE A 271 11.83 -4.82 9.67
CA ILE A 271 13.04 -5.53 10.07
C ILE A 271 13.01 -6.97 9.55
N ARG A 272 11.88 -7.67 9.69
CA ARG A 272 11.73 -9.06 9.23
C ARG A 272 11.84 -9.16 7.71
N ASP A 273 11.19 -8.26 6.98
CA ASP A 273 11.19 -8.27 5.52
C ASP A 273 12.60 -7.96 4.99
N LEU A 274 13.29 -7.00 5.60
CA LEU A 274 14.70 -6.70 5.30
C LEU A 274 15.63 -7.86 5.66
N GLN A 275 15.38 -8.57 6.76
CA GLN A 275 16.15 -9.78 7.12
C GLN A 275 15.94 -10.92 6.14
N GLU A 276 14.73 -11.08 5.62
CA GLU A 276 14.42 -12.06 4.57
C GLU A 276 15.12 -11.69 3.26
N CYS A 277 15.01 -10.43 2.83
CA CYS A 277 15.75 -9.90 1.67
C CYS A 277 17.26 -10.10 1.83
N LEU A 278 17.81 -9.79 2.99
CA LEU A 278 19.22 -9.99 3.30
C LEU A 278 19.64 -11.47 3.19
N LYS A 279 18.79 -12.38 3.66
CA LYS A 279 19.03 -13.83 3.57
C LYS A 279 19.02 -14.29 2.11
N GLN A 280 18.10 -13.78 1.30
CA GLN A 280 18.05 -14.07 -0.13
C GLN A 280 19.30 -13.53 -0.84
N LEU A 281 19.64 -12.25 -0.66
CA LEU A 281 20.83 -11.63 -1.26
C LEU A 281 22.13 -12.34 -0.87
N LYS A 282 22.30 -12.72 0.40
CA LYS A 282 23.48 -13.49 0.87
C LYS A 282 23.57 -14.90 0.29
N SER A 283 22.48 -15.45 -0.24
CA SER A 283 22.49 -16.75 -0.91
C SER A 283 22.88 -16.70 -2.38
N LEU A 284 22.93 -15.49 -2.97
CA LEU A 284 23.28 -15.29 -4.37
C LEU A 284 24.79 -15.30 -4.56
N ASN A 285 25.24 -15.88 -5.67
CA ASN A 285 26.65 -15.92 -6.03
C ASN A 285 27.10 -14.72 -6.89
N GLY A 286 26.15 -13.87 -7.30
CA GLY A 286 26.39 -12.71 -8.16
C GLY A 286 26.69 -13.11 -9.60
N THR A 287 25.90 -14.03 -10.15
CA THR A 287 26.04 -14.56 -11.51
C THR A 287 25.07 -13.91 -12.48
N LEU A 288 25.37 -13.99 -13.79
CA LEU A 288 24.48 -13.48 -14.84
C LEU A 288 23.08 -14.12 -14.82
N ASN A 289 23.00 -15.41 -14.50
CA ASN A 289 21.72 -16.12 -14.42
C ASN A 289 20.83 -15.58 -13.28
N GLU A 290 21.43 -15.24 -12.14
CA GLU A 290 20.71 -14.64 -11.00
C GLU A 290 20.22 -13.22 -11.31
N PHE A 291 20.99 -12.44 -12.07
CA PHE A 291 20.59 -11.10 -12.53
C PHE A 291 19.29 -11.12 -13.36
N VAL A 292 19.14 -12.10 -14.25
CA VAL A 292 17.92 -12.25 -15.07
C VAL A 292 16.70 -12.60 -14.22
N LEU A 293 16.87 -13.46 -13.20
CA LEU A 293 15.77 -13.83 -12.30
C LEU A 293 15.27 -12.62 -11.50
N GLN A 294 16.18 -11.76 -11.03
CA GLN A 294 15.82 -10.52 -10.31
C GLN A 294 15.10 -9.49 -11.20
N GLU A 295 15.48 -9.35 -12.47
CA GLU A 295 14.76 -8.49 -13.44
C GLU A 295 13.33 -8.97 -13.72
N ILE A 296 13.08 -10.29 -13.62
CA ILE A 296 11.76 -10.89 -13.84
C ILE A 296 10.88 -10.71 -12.60
N ASP A 297 11.44 -10.88 -11.39
CA ASP A 297 10.69 -10.74 -10.14
C ASP A 297 10.34 -9.27 -9.83
N SER A 298 11.24 -8.31 -10.10
CA SER A 298 10.95 -6.87 -9.95
C SER A 298 9.85 -6.34 -10.89
N LYS A 299 9.62 -7.00 -12.04
CA LYS A 299 8.49 -6.70 -12.93
C LYS A 299 7.17 -7.31 -12.46
N LYS A 300 7.20 -8.35 -11.61
CA LYS A 300 6.01 -8.91 -10.95
C LYS A 300 5.59 -8.11 -9.72
N GLU A 301 6.54 -7.54 -8.97
CA GLU A 301 6.29 -6.73 -7.77
C GLU A 301 5.45 -5.46 -8.01
N ILE A 302 5.46 -4.91 -9.23
CA ILE A 302 4.70 -3.69 -9.57
C ILE A 302 3.20 -4.00 -9.80
N ALA A 303 2.80 -5.27 -9.95
CA ALA A 303 1.45 -5.63 -10.41
C ALA A 303 0.50 -6.15 -9.31
N TYR A 304 0.98 -6.49 -8.10
CA TYR A 304 0.13 -7.08 -7.05
C TYR A 304 0.60 -6.67 -5.65
N ASN A 305 -0.26 -6.06 -4.82
CA ASN A 305 0.12 -5.69 -3.46
C ASN A 305 0.07 -6.90 -2.52
N GLU A 306 1.18 -7.64 -2.44
CA GLU A 306 1.31 -8.81 -1.57
C GLU A 306 1.07 -8.49 -0.08
N GLU A 307 1.20 -7.23 0.35
CA GLU A 307 0.90 -6.79 1.73
C GLU A 307 -0.53 -7.07 2.18
N PHE A 308 -1.50 -7.10 1.24
CA PHE A 308 -2.91 -7.36 1.58
C PHE A 308 -3.22 -8.85 1.70
N LEU A 309 -2.38 -9.74 1.15
CA LEU A 309 -2.64 -11.19 1.11
C LEU A 309 -2.93 -11.81 2.49
N PRO A 310 -2.19 -11.50 3.57
CA PRO A 310 -2.49 -12.02 4.90
C PRO A 310 -3.85 -11.51 5.42
N ILE A 311 -4.16 -10.23 5.19
CA ILE A 311 -5.39 -9.58 5.66
C ILE A 311 -6.62 -10.16 4.92
N LEU A 312 -6.51 -10.35 3.60
CA LEU A 312 -7.56 -10.95 2.77
C LEU A 312 -7.86 -12.39 3.20
N LYS A 313 -6.83 -13.18 3.54
CA LYS A 313 -7.00 -14.54 4.08
C LYS A 313 -7.75 -14.55 5.40
N GLU A 314 -7.43 -13.62 6.30
CA GLU A 314 -8.13 -13.48 7.58
C GLU A 314 -9.60 -13.10 7.39
N ILE A 315 -9.89 -12.09 6.57
CA ILE A 315 -11.26 -11.65 6.27
C ILE A 315 -12.11 -12.81 5.75
N ARG A 316 -11.60 -13.57 4.77
CA ARG A 316 -12.29 -14.70 4.13
C ARG A 316 -12.53 -15.89 5.07
N SER A 317 -11.75 -16.01 6.14
CA SER A 317 -11.97 -17.04 7.17
C SER A 317 -13.20 -16.75 8.05
N THR A 318 -13.70 -15.50 8.03
CA THR A 318 -14.85 -15.08 8.83
C THR A 318 -16.14 -15.32 8.05
N ASN A 319 -16.86 -16.41 8.37
CA ASN A 319 -18.14 -16.73 7.74
C ASN A 319 -19.22 -15.69 8.07
N ASN A 320 -19.74 -14.98 7.08
CA ASN A 320 -20.95 -14.17 7.22
C ASN A 320 -21.96 -14.52 6.12
N LYS A 321 -22.98 -15.30 6.47
CA LYS A 321 -24.20 -15.46 5.65
C LYS A 321 -25.16 -14.34 6.02
N ASN A 322 -25.19 -13.28 5.22
CA ASN A 322 -26.20 -12.24 5.35
C ASN A 322 -27.50 -12.67 4.66
N ASN A 323 -28.63 -12.29 5.25
CA ASN A 323 -29.93 -12.38 4.59
C ASN A 323 -29.95 -11.42 3.38
N VAL A 324 -30.46 -11.90 2.24
CA VAL A 324 -30.49 -11.14 0.98
C VAL A 324 -31.93 -10.86 0.55
N THR A 325 -32.13 -9.71 -0.10
CA THR A 325 -33.35 -9.32 -0.80
C THR A 325 -33.08 -9.32 -2.31
N ALA A 326 -34.04 -9.79 -3.11
CA ALA A 326 -33.92 -9.85 -4.56
C ALA A 326 -34.36 -8.51 -5.20
N LEU A 327 -33.50 -7.95 -6.05
CA LEU A 327 -33.77 -6.85 -6.97
C LEU A 327 -34.02 -7.42 -8.37
N ASN A 328 -35.25 -7.34 -8.85
CA ASN A 328 -35.60 -7.74 -10.21
C ASN A 328 -35.34 -6.59 -11.19
N LEU A 329 -34.36 -6.76 -12.07
CA LEU A 329 -33.99 -5.75 -13.07
C LEU A 329 -34.75 -5.92 -14.39
N SER A 330 -35.07 -7.17 -14.73
CA SER A 330 -35.86 -7.55 -15.91
C SER A 330 -36.55 -8.89 -15.66
N SER A 331 -37.35 -9.36 -16.61
CA SER A 331 -37.97 -10.70 -16.55
C SER A 331 -36.96 -11.84 -16.39
N ASN A 332 -35.69 -11.59 -16.72
CA ASN A 332 -34.65 -12.62 -16.85
C ASN A 332 -33.47 -12.42 -15.89
N ILE A 333 -33.43 -11.32 -15.11
CA ILE A 333 -32.29 -11.02 -14.22
C ILE A 333 -32.80 -10.53 -12.87
N SER A 334 -32.43 -11.29 -11.83
CA SER A 334 -32.62 -10.94 -10.43
C SER A 334 -31.26 -10.86 -9.74
N ILE A 335 -30.96 -9.71 -9.16
CA ILE A 335 -29.75 -9.48 -8.37
C ILE A 335 -30.12 -9.58 -6.89
N ASN A 336 -29.49 -10.50 -6.17
CA ASN A 336 -29.63 -10.57 -4.73
C ASN A 336 -28.70 -9.53 -4.09
N LEU A 337 -29.24 -8.64 -3.27
CA LEU A 337 -28.50 -7.64 -2.49
C LEU A 337 -28.74 -7.90 -0.99
N PRO A 338 -27.82 -7.51 -0.10
CA PRO A 338 -28.06 -7.54 1.34
C PRO A 338 -29.37 -6.83 1.73
N ALA A 339 -30.08 -7.36 2.72
CA ALA A 339 -31.39 -6.82 3.12
C ALA A 339 -31.36 -5.36 3.60
N GLN A 340 -30.21 -4.91 4.09
CA GLN A 340 -29.96 -3.53 4.47
C GLN A 340 -29.79 -2.57 3.27
N TYR A 341 -29.66 -3.05 2.04
CA TYR A 341 -29.50 -2.17 0.89
C TYR A 341 -30.86 -1.68 0.38
N GLN A 342 -31.03 -0.36 0.36
CA GLN A 342 -32.10 0.32 -0.34
C GLN A 342 -31.64 0.61 -1.78
N VAL A 343 -32.44 0.18 -2.75
CA VAL A 343 -32.19 0.44 -4.17
C VAL A 343 -33.11 1.55 -4.66
N ILE A 344 -32.53 2.56 -5.31
CA ILE A 344 -33.23 3.71 -5.85
C ILE A 344 -32.95 3.80 -7.35
N ASN A 345 -33.98 3.64 -8.17
CA ASN A 345 -33.85 3.84 -9.62
C ASN A 345 -33.86 5.35 -9.93
N LYS A 346 -32.67 5.95 -9.91
CA LYS A 346 -32.45 7.38 -10.13
C LYS A 346 -31.02 7.60 -10.60
N LYS A 347 -30.82 8.36 -11.68
CA LYS A 347 -29.49 8.84 -12.07
C LYS A 347 -28.92 9.77 -11.00
N LEU A 348 -27.62 9.73 -10.77
CA LEU A 348 -26.91 10.69 -9.92
C LEU A 348 -27.13 12.13 -10.45
N SER A 349 -26.98 13.12 -9.59
CA SER A 349 -27.00 14.54 -9.98
C SER A 349 -25.62 15.10 -10.29
N ASP A 350 -24.59 14.42 -9.79
CA ASP A 350 -23.19 14.83 -9.88
C ASP A 350 -22.51 14.12 -11.07
N TYR A 351 -21.38 14.64 -11.52
CA TYR A 351 -20.60 14.02 -12.60
C TYR A 351 -20.25 12.57 -12.26
N TYR A 352 -20.60 11.64 -13.14
CA TYR A 352 -20.30 10.22 -13.02
C TYR A 352 -19.94 9.67 -14.40
N SER A 353 -18.75 9.07 -14.51
CA SER A 353 -18.30 8.40 -15.72
C SER A 353 -17.36 7.26 -15.35
N ILE A 354 -17.69 6.04 -15.78
CA ILE A 354 -16.79 4.87 -15.69
C ILE A 354 -16.52 4.36 -17.09
N SER A 355 -15.28 4.55 -17.55
CA SER A 355 -14.80 3.99 -18.82
C SER A 355 -14.13 2.64 -18.56
N LEU A 356 -14.77 1.55 -19.00
CA LEU A 356 -14.20 0.21 -18.89
C LEU A 356 -13.19 -0.06 -20.01
N CYS A 357 -13.51 0.35 -21.25
CA CYS A 357 -12.59 0.28 -22.37
C CYS A 357 -12.80 1.44 -23.35
N ASN A 358 -12.06 1.46 -24.47
CA ASN A 358 -12.16 2.55 -25.46
C ASN A 358 -13.56 2.65 -26.08
N THR A 359 -14.33 1.56 -26.04
CA THR A 359 -15.62 1.43 -26.70
C THR A 359 -16.77 1.27 -25.71
N LEU A 360 -16.53 1.22 -24.41
CA LEU A 360 -17.57 1.08 -23.39
C LEU A 360 -17.33 2.05 -22.22
N SER A 361 -18.21 3.04 -22.11
CA SER A 361 -18.25 3.98 -20.98
C SER A 361 -19.67 4.08 -20.44
N PHE A 362 -19.81 4.02 -19.11
CA PHE A 362 -21.04 4.31 -18.40
C PHE A 362 -20.99 5.77 -17.96
N ASP A 363 -21.51 6.64 -18.83
CA ASP A 363 -21.52 8.08 -18.60
C ASP A 363 -22.92 8.55 -18.24
N ILE A 364 -23.04 9.44 -17.24
CA ILE A 364 -24.32 9.98 -16.81
C ILE A 364 -25.06 10.74 -17.92
N TYR A 365 -24.32 11.26 -18.89
CA TYR A 365 -24.87 11.93 -20.05
C TYR A 365 -25.40 10.97 -21.14
N ASP A 366 -25.18 9.66 -21.00
CA ASP A 366 -25.79 8.67 -21.89
C ASP A 366 -27.29 8.53 -21.57
N GLU A 367 -28.14 8.84 -22.55
CA GLU A 367 -29.60 8.77 -22.42
C GLU A 367 -30.09 7.35 -22.15
N ASN A 368 -29.37 6.33 -22.65
CA ASN A 368 -29.72 4.92 -22.51
C ASN A 368 -29.19 4.29 -21.22
N LEU A 369 -28.34 5.01 -20.47
CA LEU A 369 -27.87 4.53 -19.17
C LEU A 369 -29.05 4.41 -18.20
N ILE A 370 -29.27 3.22 -17.67
CA ILE A 370 -30.12 3.00 -16.50
C ILE A 370 -29.20 2.85 -15.30
N GLN A 371 -29.46 3.61 -14.24
CA GLN A 371 -28.65 3.59 -13.02
C GLN A 371 -29.52 3.33 -11.79
N TYR A 372 -29.15 2.32 -11.04
CA TYR A 372 -29.72 1.98 -9.75
C TYR A 372 -28.73 2.36 -8.66
N GLN A 373 -29.06 3.37 -7.87
CA GLN A 373 -28.31 3.75 -6.69
C GLN A 373 -28.55 2.74 -5.57
N ILE A 374 -27.47 2.30 -4.92
CA ILE A 374 -27.51 1.35 -3.81
C ILE A 374 -27.06 2.05 -2.54
N LYS A 375 -27.96 2.15 -1.56
CA LYS A 375 -27.72 2.83 -0.29
C LYS A 375 -27.80 1.84 0.86
N ASP A 376 -26.77 1.77 1.69
CA ASP A 376 -26.82 0.98 2.92
C ASP A 376 -27.64 1.72 3.99
N THR A 377 -28.70 1.08 4.46
CA THR A 377 -29.66 1.66 5.43
C THR A 377 -29.28 1.39 6.89
N LEU A 378 -28.32 0.50 7.18
CA LEU A 378 -27.79 0.33 8.53
C LEU A 378 -26.87 1.50 8.93
N TYR A 379 -26.38 2.26 7.94
CA TYR A 379 -25.32 3.26 8.07
C TYR A 379 -25.83 4.72 8.03
N VAL A 380 -26.81 5.08 8.87
CA VAL A 380 -27.25 6.49 9.05
C VAL A 380 -27.20 6.94 10.51
N GLU A 381 -26.17 6.54 11.25
CA GLU A 381 -25.77 7.27 12.45
C GLU A 381 -24.31 7.72 12.29
N PHE A 382 -24.08 9.02 12.47
CA PHE A 382 -22.78 9.74 12.51
C PHE A 382 -22.23 10.45 11.26
N ASP A 383 -22.94 10.50 10.13
CA ASP A 383 -22.56 11.31 8.96
C ASP A 383 -23.65 12.31 8.57
N GLU A 384 -23.37 13.61 8.74
CA GLU A 384 -24.34 14.71 8.58
C GLU A 384 -24.27 15.43 7.22
N GLU A 385 -23.42 15.02 6.25
CA GLU A 385 -23.29 15.83 5.01
C GLU A 385 -23.45 15.12 3.67
N ASN A 386 -23.50 13.79 3.59
CA ASN A 386 -23.88 13.14 2.34
C ASN A 386 -24.49 11.76 2.60
N ASP A 387 -25.82 11.77 2.58
CA ASP A 387 -26.73 10.63 2.50
C ASP A 387 -26.59 9.91 1.13
N LYS A 388 -25.34 9.75 0.65
CA LYS A 388 -24.99 9.24 -0.68
C LYS A 388 -25.15 7.73 -0.73
N ALA A 389 -25.52 7.22 -1.90
CA ALA A 389 -25.49 5.80 -2.20
C ALA A 389 -24.06 5.27 -2.03
N ASN A 390 -23.90 4.10 -1.42
CA ASN A 390 -22.61 3.41 -1.26
C ASN A 390 -22.16 2.73 -2.56
N GLY A 391 -22.93 2.87 -3.63
CA GLY A 391 -22.54 2.45 -4.96
C GLY A 391 -23.68 2.53 -5.96
N VAL A 392 -23.41 2.06 -7.16
CA VAL A 392 -24.32 2.10 -8.30
C VAL A 392 -24.25 0.81 -9.10
N LEU A 393 -25.40 0.37 -9.58
CA LEU A 393 -25.48 -0.60 -10.66
C LEU A 393 -25.91 0.12 -11.94
N ASN A 394 -25.01 0.11 -12.91
CA ASN A 394 -25.20 0.72 -14.21
C ASN A 394 -25.54 -0.35 -15.24
N VAL A 395 -26.54 -0.06 -16.07
CA VAL A 395 -27.05 -0.96 -17.10
C VAL A 395 -27.11 -0.20 -18.42
N LEU A 396 -26.47 -0.76 -19.45
CA LEU A 396 -26.39 -0.14 -20.77
C LEU A 396 -26.56 -1.20 -21.86
N GLU A 397 -27.51 -0.99 -22.80
CA GLU A 397 -27.75 -1.93 -23.90
C GLU A 397 -26.91 -1.56 -25.12
N HIS A 398 -25.93 -2.41 -25.47
CA HIS A 398 -25.11 -2.23 -26.67
C HIS A 398 -24.79 -3.58 -27.34
N LYS A 399 -25.25 -3.73 -28.59
CA LYS A 399 -25.16 -4.99 -29.34
C LYS A 399 -23.78 -5.31 -29.89
N ASN A 400 -22.98 -4.29 -30.21
CA ASN A 400 -21.73 -4.45 -30.97
C ASN A 400 -20.46 -4.11 -30.16
N ILE A 401 -20.55 -4.12 -28.82
CA ILE A 401 -19.43 -3.79 -27.94
C ILE A 401 -18.98 -5.06 -27.23
N SER A 402 -17.70 -5.37 -27.33
CA SER A 402 -17.03 -6.41 -26.55
C SER A 402 -15.93 -5.76 -25.73
N CYS A 403 -15.86 -6.13 -24.46
CA CYS A 403 -14.85 -5.69 -23.52
C CYS A 403 -14.56 -6.88 -22.61
N THR A 404 -13.29 -7.23 -22.44
CA THR A 404 -12.88 -8.27 -21.49
C THR A 404 -12.41 -7.62 -20.19
N ILE A 405 -12.49 -8.39 -19.09
CA ILE A 405 -12.02 -7.93 -17.78
C ILE A 405 -10.49 -7.82 -17.76
N GLU A 406 -9.80 -8.69 -18.49
CA GLU A 406 -8.35 -8.58 -18.72
C GLU A 406 -7.99 -7.21 -19.34
N GLU A 407 -8.70 -6.78 -20.39
CA GLU A 407 -8.47 -5.45 -21.00
C GLU A 407 -8.77 -4.29 -20.05
N ILE A 408 -9.74 -4.46 -19.14
CA ILE A 408 -10.08 -3.45 -18.12
C ILE A 408 -8.96 -3.36 -17.08
N ILE A 409 -8.49 -4.51 -16.59
CA ILE A 409 -7.42 -4.61 -15.59
C ILE A 409 -6.10 -4.11 -16.16
N ASP A 410 -5.74 -4.51 -17.38
CA ASP A 410 -4.52 -4.07 -18.06
C ASP A 410 -4.49 -2.54 -18.18
N LYS A 411 -5.62 -1.93 -18.56
CA LYS A 411 -5.75 -0.47 -18.59
C LYS A 411 -5.65 0.18 -17.22
N PHE A 412 -6.26 -0.42 -16.20
CA PHE A 412 -6.16 0.06 -14.83
C PHE A 412 -4.70 0.04 -14.37
N ILE A 413 -3.98 -1.04 -14.63
CA ILE A 413 -2.55 -1.20 -14.33
C ILE A 413 -1.72 -0.18 -15.12
N ASP A 414 -1.92 -0.08 -16.44
CA ASP A 414 -1.20 0.88 -17.30
C ASP A 414 -1.40 2.32 -16.83
N SER A 415 -2.63 2.70 -16.47
CA SER A 415 -2.94 4.05 -16.00
C SER A 415 -2.22 4.42 -14.68
N ASN A 416 -1.95 3.42 -13.83
CA ASN A 416 -1.21 3.57 -12.58
C ASN A 416 0.31 3.58 -12.77
N ILE A 417 0.83 2.86 -13.77
CA ILE A 417 2.26 2.84 -14.11
C ILE A 417 2.73 4.21 -14.63
N TYR A 418 1.92 4.89 -15.45
CA TYR A 418 2.32 6.15 -16.11
C TYR A 418 1.97 7.42 -15.31
N LYS A 419 1.15 7.31 -14.27
CA LYS A 419 0.89 8.38 -13.30
C LYS A 419 0.89 7.77 -11.89
N PRO A 420 2.05 7.70 -11.22
CA PRO A 420 2.08 7.36 -9.80
C PRO A 420 1.52 8.54 -9.00
N SER A 421 0.21 8.77 -9.08
CA SER A 421 -0.48 9.48 -8.02
C SER A 421 -0.66 8.50 -6.87
N TRP A 422 -0.42 8.96 -5.65
CA TRP A 422 -0.52 8.19 -4.42
C TRP A 422 -1.97 7.74 -4.10
N THR A 423 -2.87 7.84 -5.08
CA THR A 423 -4.32 7.83 -4.94
C THR A 423 -4.97 6.55 -5.45
N TYR A 424 -4.25 5.60 -6.08
CA TYR A 424 -4.86 4.36 -6.59
C TYR A 424 -3.96 3.16 -6.30
N LYS A 425 -4.49 2.16 -5.62
CA LYS A 425 -3.76 0.93 -5.28
C LYS A 425 -4.60 -0.30 -5.58
N LEU A 426 -4.23 -1.09 -6.61
CA LEU A 426 -4.88 -2.37 -6.89
C LEU A 426 -4.63 -3.32 -5.72
N ILE A 427 -5.70 -3.91 -5.18
CA ILE A 427 -5.66 -4.85 -4.07
C ILE A 427 -5.79 -6.29 -4.59
N GLU A 428 -6.82 -6.55 -5.40
CA GLU A 428 -7.11 -7.88 -5.92
C GLU A 428 -7.99 -7.79 -7.17
N HIS A 429 -8.01 -8.84 -7.99
CA HIS A 429 -8.96 -8.98 -9.08
C HIS A 429 -9.37 -10.44 -9.30
N ASP A 430 -10.47 -10.63 -10.03
CA ASP A 430 -10.94 -11.91 -10.56
C ASP A 430 -11.41 -11.73 -12.02
N ASP A 431 -11.92 -12.80 -12.64
CA ASP A 431 -12.33 -12.82 -14.05
C ASP A 431 -13.53 -11.90 -14.39
N SER A 432 -14.11 -11.24 -13.39
CA SER A 432 -15.29 -10.39 -13.53
C SER A 432 -15.21 -9.06 -12.80
N GLY A 433 -14.13 -8.77 -12.06
CA GLY A 433 -13.99 -7.49 -11.37
C GLY A 433 -12.67 -7.31 -10.65
N TYR A 434 -12.47 -6.12 -10.10
CA TYR A 434 -11.27 -5.75 -9.35
C TYR A 434 -11.61 -4.88 -8.14
N LEU A 435 -10.74 -4.96 -7.13
CA LEU A 435 -10.77 -4.28 -5.85
C LEU A 435 -9.56 -3.36 -5.77
N TYR A 436 -9.76 -2.11 -5.36
CA TYR A 436 -8.70 -1.12 -5.25
C TYR A 436 -8.96 -0.13 -4.11
N PHE A 437 -7.92 0.60 -3.72
CA PHE A 437 -7.98 1.67 -2.73
C PHE A 437 -7.77 3.01 -3.43
N GLU A 438 -8.66 3.97 -3.16
CA GLU A 438 -8.62 5.33 -3.70
C GLU A 438 -9.15 6.34 -2.68
N ASP A 439 -8.43 7.46 -2.51
CA ASP A 439 -8.82 8.59 -1.65
C ASP A 439 -9.32 8.18 -0.27
N ASP A 440 -8.57 7.33 0.43
CA ASP A 440 -8.89 6.78 1.75
C ASP A 440 -10.12 5.85 1.80
N ARG A 441 -10.58 5.35 0.65
CA ARG A 441 -11.72 4.44 0.54
C ARG A 441 -11.39 3.18 -0.26
N TYR A 442 -12.08 2.10 0.06
CA TYR A 442 -11.97 0.81 -0.61
C TYR A 442 -13.09 0.67 -1.62
N LYS A 443 -12.76 0.47 -2.88
CA LYS A 443 -13.71 0.42 -3.98
C LYS A 443 -13.58 -0.88 -4.73
N PHE A 444 -14.68 -1.39 -5.28
CA PHE A 444 -14.60 -2.47 -6.26
C PHE A 444 -15.52 -2.20 -7.43
N VAL A 445 -15.10 -2.70 -8.59
CA VAL A 445 -15.89 -2.69 -9.83
C VAL A 445 -16.05 -4.12 -10.30
N ARG A 446 -17.28 -4.50 -10.63
CA ARG A 446 -17.61 -5.79 -11.25
C ARG A 446 -18.38 -5.56 -12.55
N TYR A 447 -17.90 -6.17 -13.63
CA TYR A 447 -18.51 -6.07 -14.94
C TYR A 447 -18.93 -7.44 -15.47
N PHE A 448 -20.10 -7.48 -16.10
CA PHE A 448 -20.60 -8.65 -16.81
C PHE A 448 -21.54 -8.25 -17.95
N LYS A 449 -21.68 -9.14 -18.94
CA LYS A 449 -22.52 -8.93 -20.12
C LYS A 449 -23.53 -10.07 -20.27
N LEU A 450 -24.81 -9.75 -20.44
CA LEU A 450 -25.90 -10.70 -20.68
C LEU A 450 -26.76 -10.22 -21.84
N ASN A 451 -26.97 -11.05 -22.87
CA ASN A 451 -27.89 -10.78 -23.98
C ASN A 451 -27.77 -9.37 -24.60
N ASN A 452 -26.54 -8.88 -24.80
CA ASN A 452 -26.20 -7.54 -25.31
C ASN A 452 -26.42 -6.37 -24.34
N THR A 453 -26.70 -6.66 -23.08
CA THR A 453 -26.74 -5.67 -22.01
C THR A 453 -25.48 -5.78 -21.16
N HIS A 454 -24.85 -4.63 -20.93
CA HIS A 454 -23.65 -4.47 -20.13
C HIS A 454 -24.05 -4.00 -18.73
N TYR A 455 -23.48 -4.64 -17.71
CA TYR A 455 -23.71 -4.33 -16.31
C TYR A 455 -22.37 -3.94 -15.68
N CYS A 456 -22.35 -2.78 -15.01
CA CYS A 456 -21.22 -2.35 -14.21
C CYS A 456 -21.70 -2.07 -12.79
N TYR A 457 -21.26 -2.90 -11.86
CA TYR A 457 -21.54 -2.79 -10.44
C TYR A 457 -20.34 -2.18 -9.73
N ASP A 458 -20.48 -0.95 -9.26
CA ASP A 458 -19.44 -0.16 -8.60
C ASP A 458 -19.89 0.19 -7.18
N MET A 459 -19.02 -0.03 -6.19
CA MET A 459 -19.30 0.18 -4.78
C MET A 459 -18.10 0.75 -4.04
N ASP A 460 -18.38 1.53 -3.01
CA ASP A 460 -17.41 2.26 -2.19
C ASP A 460 -17.63 1.98 -0.69
N PHE A 461 -16.55 1.66 0.02
CA PHE A 461 -16.53 1.27 1.42
C PHE A 461 -15.44 2.00 2.20
N ASN A 462 -15.73 2.30 3.46
CA ASN A 462 -14.73 2.87 4.37
C ASN A 462 -13.84 1.80 5.02
N ASN A 463 -14.15 0.51 4.84
CA ASN A 463 -13.45 -0.62 5.45
C ASN A 463 -13.19 -1.74 4.44
N LEU A 464 -11.94 -2.21 4.39
CA LEU A 464 -11.50 -3.32 3.54
C LEU A 464 -12.34 -4.58 3.77
N LYS A 465 -12.69 -4.90 5.02
CA LYS A 465 -13.45 -6.11 5.35
C LYS A 465 -14.80 -6.14 4.66
N GLU A 466 -15.55 -5.03 4.73
CA GLU A 466 -16.86 -4.93 4.10
C GLU A 466 -16.74 -4.99 2.58
N CYS A 467 -15.75 -4.29 2.01
CA CYS A 467 -15.48 -4.28 0.58
C CYS A 467 -15.17 -5.69 0.05
N VAL A 468 -14.29 -6.44 0.72
CA VAL A 468 -13.93 -7.82 0.34
C VAL A 468 -15.13 -8.76 0.45
N LEU A 469 -15.92 -8.67 1.52
CA LEU A 469 -17.10 -9.51 1.69
C LEU A 469 -18.13 -9.24 0.59
N GLU A 470 -18.35 -7.98 0.21
CA GLU A 470 -19.24 -7.63 -0.89
C GLU A 470 -18.66 -8.03 -2.27
N PHE A 471 -17.34 -7.88 -2.45
CA PHE A 471 -16.65 -8.35 -3.66
C PHE A 471 -16.82 -9.85 -3.84
N GLU A 472 -16.64 -10.66 -2.79
CA GLU A 472 -16.89 -12.11 -2.85
C GLU A 472 -18.35 -12.45 -3.11
N ARG A 473 -19.27 -11.80 -2.39
CA ARG A 473 -20.71 -12.01 -2.56
C ARG A 473 -21.15 -11.71 -3.99
N SER A 474 -20.63 -10.62 -4.57
CA SER A 474 -21.03 -10.15 -5.89
C SER A 474 -20.62 -11.09 -7.03
N LYS A 475 -19.71 -12.05 -6.80
CA LYS A 475 -19.45 -13.16 -7.74
C LYS A 475 -20.73 -13.96 -8.06
N SER A 476 -21.64 -14.05 -7.09
CA SER A 476 -22.92 -14.74 -7.27
C SER A 476 -23.94 -13.96 -8.12
N LEU A 477 -23.65 -12.71 -8.49
CA LEU A 477 -24.48 -11.94 -9.44
C LEU A 477 -24.42 -12.50 -10.86
N ILE A 478 -23.34 -13.22 -11.17
CA ILE A 478 -23.01 -13.73 -12.51
C ILE A 478 -23.27 -15.23 -12.54
N LYS A 479 -24.54 -15.63 -12.40
CA LYS A 479 -24.96 -17.04 -12.51
C LYS A 479 -26.04 -17.23 -13.54
#